data_AF-A0A419EWL4-F1
#
_entry.id   AF-A0A419EWL4-F1
#
_cell.length_a   1.000
_cell.length_b   1.000
_cell.length_c   1.000
_cell.angle_alpha   90.00
_cell.angle_beta   90.00
_cell.angle_gamma   90.00
#
_symmetry.space_group_name_H-M   'P 1'
#
loop_
_entity.id
_entity.type
_entity.pdbx_description
1 polymer ?
#
loop_
_entity_poly.entity_id
_entity_poly.type
_entity_poly.pdbx_seq_one_letter_code
_entity_poly.pdbx_strand_id
1 'polypeptide(L)'
;MNTEKKFIGFDLGAESGRCIVARLKDGKLVLDEVHRFPTHNMKYENGFHWDILAIYKEIVEGLTSARKAFGPEFDGIGVDT
;
A
#
# COMPACT_ATOMS: atom_id res chain seq x y z
N MET A 1 21.04 8.70 18.60
CA MET A 1 20.37 7.39 18.47
C MET A 1 19.70 7.38 17.11
N ASN A 2 19.97 6.38 16.27
CA ASN A 2 19.34 6.31 14.95
C ASN A 2 17.90 5.83 15.16
N THR A 3 16.94 6.74 15.11
CA THR A 3 15.52 6.41 15.29
C THR A 3 15.04 5.57 14.11
N GLU A 4 14.27 4.51 14.38
CA GLU A 4 13.64 3.71 13.33
C GLU A 4 12.72 4.62 12.51
N LYS A 5 12.90 4.61 11.18
CA LYS A 5 12.01 5.30 10.24
C LYS A 5 11.02 4.31 9.64
N LYS A 6 9.75 4.69 9.55
CA LYS A 6 8.66 3.84 9.03
C LYS A 6 7.92 4.56 7.91
N PHE A 7 7.82 3.92 6.76
CA PHE A 7 7.11 4.45 5.59
C PHE A 7 6.08 3.45 5.09
N ILE A 8 5.04 3.94 4.42
CA ILE A 8 4.07 3.12 3.70
C ILE A 8 4.29 3.30 2.20
N GLY A 9 4.34 2.20 1.46
CA GLY A 9 4.36 2.20 0.01
C GLY A 9 3.12 1.50 -0.54
N PHE A 10 2.42 2.15 -1.46
CA PHE A 10 1.44 1.51 -2.33
C PHE A 10 2.01 1.35 -3.73
N ASP A 11 1.89 0.14 -4.26
CA ASP A 11 2.19 -0.19 -5.64
C ASP A 11 0.90 -0.70 -6.27
N LEU A 12 0.36 0.06 -7.22
CA LEU A 12 -0.95 -0.17 -7.84
C LEU A 12 -0.78 -0.69 -9.26
N GLY A 13 -0.38 -1.95 -9.40
CA GLY A 13 -0.27 -2.61 -10.70
C GLY A 13 -1.61 -2.90 -11.35
N ALA A 14 -1.59 -3.21 -12.65
CA ALA A 14 -2.81 -3.46 -13.42
C ALA A 14 -3.63 -4.68 -12.94
N GLU A 15 -2.96 -5.71 -12.42
CA GLU A 15 -3.65 -6.94 -11.97
C GLU A 15 -3.76 -7.04 -10.46
N SER A 16 -2.80 -6.44 -9.74
CA SER A 16 -2.76 -6.48 -8.29
C SER A 16 -2.16 -5.21 -7.70
N GLY A 17 -2.68 -4.81 -6.56
CA GLY A 17 -2.11 -3.76 -5.72
C GLY A 17 -1.54 -4.32 -4.43
N ARG A 18 -0.56 -3.62 -3.86
CA ARG A 18 0.13 -3.99 -2.62
C ARG A 18 0.31 -2.79 -1.71
N CYS A 19 0.14 -3.00 -0.41
CA CYS A 19 0.57 -2.09 0.64
C CYS A 19 1.77 -2.71 1.36
N ILE A 20 2.89 -2.00 1.39
CA ILE A 20 4.14 -2.42 2.02
C ILE A 20 4.50 -1.41 3.11
N VAL A 21 4.84 -1.91 4.30
CA VAL A 21 5.49 -1.10 5.33
C VAL A 21 6.99 -1.28 5.22
N ALA A 22 7.70 -0.18 5.03
CA ALA A 22 9.15 -0.14 4.98
C ALA A 22 9.71 0.43 6.29
N ARG A 23 10.60 -0.32 6.94
CA ARG A 23 11.26 0.08 8.19
C ARG A 23 12.75 0.17 7.97
N LEU A 24 13.33 1.35 8.20
CA LEU A 24 14.76 1.60 8.10
C LEU A 24 15.33 1.80 9.50
N LYS A 25 16.17 0.86 9.93
CA LYS A 25 16.85 0.91 11.23
C LYS A 25 18.28 0.41 11.10
N ASP A 26 19.24 1.16 11.63
CA ASP A 26 20.66 0.80 11.61
C ASP A 26 21.20 0.46 10.21
N GLY A 27 20.75 1.21 9.19
CA GLY A 27 21.13 1.01 7.78
C GLY A 27 20.52 -0.23 7.13
N LYS A 28 19.62 -0.94 7.82
CA LYS A 28 18.90 -2.11 7.30
C LYS A 28 17.46 -1.74 6.98
N LEU A 29 17.07 -2.06 5.75
CA LEU A 29 15.70 -1.95 5.28
C LEU A 29 14.99 -3.30 5.50
N VAL A 30 13.84 -3.27 6.17
CA VAL A 30 12.93 -4.40 6.29
C VAL A 30 11.61 -4.01 5.65
N LEU A 31 11.06 -4.90 4.82
CA LEU A 31 9.80 -4.69 4.09
C LEU A 31 8.80 -5.73 4.54
N ASP A 32 7.60 -5.26 4.90
CA ASP A 32 6.49 -6.10 5.32
C ASP A 32 5.31 -5.82 4.38
N GLU A 33 4.91 -6.81 3.57
CA GLU A 33 3.67 -6.73 2.79
C GLU A 33 2.49 -6.92 3.75
N VAL A 34 1.72 -5.85 3.97
CA VAL A 34 0.62 -5.84 4.95
C VAL A 34 -0.74 -6.01 4.32
N HIS A 35 -0.85 -5.78 3.01
CA HIS A 35 -2.07 -5.97 2.25
C HIS A 35 -1.75 -6.24 0.79
N ARG A 36 -2.47 -7.19 0.19
CA ARG A 36 -2.44 -7.49 -1.25
C ARG A 36 -3.86 -7.70 -1.72
N PHE A 37 -4.18 -7.11 -2.86
CA PHE A 37 -5.52 -7.14 -3.43
C PHE A 37 -5.46 -7.26 -4.96
N PRO A 38 -6.49 -7.83 -5.59
CA PRO A 38 -6.66 -7.73 -7.04
C PRO A 38 -7.01 -6.28 -7.41
N THR A 39 -6.42 -5.75 -8.47
CA THR A 39 -6.79 -4.41 -8.94
C THR A 39 -8.12 -4.48 -9.67
N HIS A 40 -9.13 -3.89 -9.04
CA HIS A 40 -10.51 -3.96 -9.50
C HIS A 40 -10.68 -3.18 -10.80
N ASN A 41 -11.18 -3.86 -11.82
CA ASN A 41 -11.55 -3.27 -13.10
C ASN A 41 -13.00 -3.63 -13.47
N MET A 42 -13.62 -2.73 -14.23
CA MET A 42 -14.93 -2.91 -14.81
C MET A 42 -14.80 -2.97 -16.32
N LYS A 43 -15.53 -3.90 -16.94
CA LYS A 43 -15.60 -4.02 -18.39
C LYS A 43 -16.83 -3.29 -18.92
N TYR A 44 -16.59 -2.27 -19.74
CA TYR A 44 -17.62 -1.57 -20.52
C TYR A 44 -17.48 -1.95 -22.01
N GLU A 45 -18.43 -1.53 -22.84
CA GLU A 45 -18.42 -1.82 -24.28
C GLU A 45 -17.13 -1.36 -24.98
N ASN A 46 -16.55 -0.25 -24.51
CA ASN A 46 -15.32 0.35 -25.05
C ASN A 46 -14.02 -0.13 -24.38
N GLY A 47 -14.09 -1.06 -23.41
CA GLY A 47 -12.90 -1.65 -22.79
C GLY A 47 -12.91 -1.69 -21.27
N PHE A 48 -11.75 -1.96 -20.69
CA PHE A 48 -11.54 -2.05 -19.25
C PHE A 48 -11.25 -0.67 -18.63
N HIS A 49 -11.89 -0.42 -17.50
CA HIS A 49 -11.74 0.81 -16.73
C HIS A 49 -11.45 0.44 -15.28
N TRP A 50 -10.63 1.23 -14.59
CA TRP A 50 -10.39 1.05 -13.17
C TRP A 50 -11.63 1.34 -12.34
N ASP A 51 -11.96 0.45 -11.41
CA ASP A 51 -12.92 0.76 -10.36
C ASP A 51 -12.21 1.55 -9.26
N ILE A 52 -12.22 2.88 -9.41
CA ILE A 52 -11.52 3.80 -8.50
C ILE A 52 -12.06 3.71 -7.07
N LEU A 53 -13.35 3.45 -6.88
CA LEU A 53 -13.93 3.35 -5.54
C LEU A 53 -13.52 2.04 -4.86
N ALA A 54 -13.47 0.94 -5.62
CA ALA A 54 -12.95 -0.32 -5.10
C ALA A 54 -11.45 -0.23 -4.80
N ILE A 55 -10.64 0.37 -5.68
CA ILE A 55 -9.20 0.58 -5.44
C ILE A 55 -8.98 1.48 -4.21
N TYR A 56 -9.76 2.55 -4.04
CA TYR A 56 -9.68 3.41 -2.86
C TYR A 56 -10.01 2.63 -1.57
N LYS A 57 -11.01 1.75 -1.60
CA LYS A 57 -11.34 0.88 -0.48
C LYS A 57 -10.16 -0.02 -0.10
N GLU A 58 -9.45 -0.57 -1.09
CA GLU A 58 -8.26 -1.38 -0.85
C GLU A 58 -7.09 -0.56 -0.26
N ILE A 59 -6.93 0.71 -0.67
CA ILE A 59 -5.97 1.62 -0.06
C ILE A 59 -6.30 1.84 1.43
N VAL A 60 -7.56 2.10 1.77
CA VAL A 60 -7.99 2.27 3.16
C VAL A 60 -7.78 0.99 3.98
N GLU A 61 -8.03 -0.18 3.40
CA GLU A 61 -7.76 -1.47 4.06
C GLU A 61 -6.25 -1.68 4.29
N GLY A 62 -5.42 -1.31 3.31
CA GLY A 62 -3.97 -1.34 3.43
C GLY A 62 -3.45 -0.45 4.56
N LEU A 63 -3.96 0.79 4.66
CA LEU A 63 -3.64 1.71 5.76
C LEU A 63 -4.10 1.18 7.12
N THR A 64 -5.28 0.57 7.16
CA THR A 64 -5.84 -0.04 8.39
C THR A 64 -4.98 -1.21 8.84
N SER A 65 -4.55 -2.07 7.92
CA SER A 65 -3.64 -3.19 8.17
C SER A 65 -2.26 -2.72 8.63
N ALA A 66 -1.70 -1.70 7.98
CA ALA A 66 -0.44 -1.07 8.38
C ALA A 66 -0.53 -0.53 9.82
N ARG A 67 -1.58 0.23 10.14
CA ARG A 67 -1.81 0.77 11.49
C ARG A 67 -1.96 -0.34 12.54
N LYS A 68 -2.71 -1.40 12.21
CA LYS A 68 -2.94 -2.54 13.12
C LYS A 68 -1.64 -3.28 13.44
N ALA A 69 -0.76 -3.44 12.45
CA ALA A 69 0.49 -4.17 12.59
C ALA A 69 1.64 -3.34 13.20
N PHE A 70 1.74 -2.03 12.88
CA PHE A 70 2.92 -1.22 13.20
C PHE A 70 2.64 0.04 14.02
N GLY A 71 1.38 0.24 14.45
CA GLY A 71 0.95 1.43 15.18
C GLY A 71 0.64 2.63 14.27
N PRO A 72 0.22 3.78 14.84
CA PRO A 72 -0.27 4.91 14.05
C PRO A 72 0.83 5.82 13.47
N GLU A 73 2.07 5.72 13.94
CA GLU A 73 3.15 6.64 13.56
C GLU A 73 3.92 6.14 12.33
N PHE A 74 3.93 6.97 11.29
CA PHE A 74 4.69 6.79 10.05
C PHE A 74 5.32 8.13 9.64
N ASP A 75 6.51 8.08 9.06
CA ASP A 75 7.27 9.25 8.58
C ASP A 75 6.85 9.70 7.17
N GLY A 76 6.10 8.88 6.44
CA GLY A 76 5.60 9.23 5.12
C GLY A 76 4.90 8.09 4.39
N ILE A 77 4.27 8.45 3.27
CA ILE A 77 3.60 7.53 2.35
C ILE A 77 4.00 7.84 0.91
N GLY A 78 4.24 6.80 0.12
CA GLY A 78 4.43 6.87 -1.33
C GLY A 78 3.40 6.01 -2.05
N VAL A 79 2.96 6.45 -3.22
CA VAL A 79 2.04 5.73 -4.10
C VAL A 79 2.65 5.74 -5.50
N ASP A 80 2.75 4.55 -6.10
CA ASP A 80 3.26 4.32 -7.46
C ASP A 80 2.22 3.54 -8.28
N THR A 81 2.20 3.77 -9.59
CA THR A 81 1.21 3.21 -10.53
C THR A 81 1.83 2.87 -11.87
#